data_AF-A0A376H2N9-F1
#
_entry.id   AF-A0A376H2N9-F1
#
_cell.length_a   1.000
_cell.length_b   1.000
_cell.length_c   1.000
_cell.angle_alpha   90.00
_cell.angle_beta   90.00
_cell.angle_gamma   90.00
#
_symmetry.space_group_name_H-M   'P 1'
#
loop_
_entity.id
_entity.type
_entity.pdbx_description
1 polymer ?
#
loop_
_entity_poly.entity_id
_entity_poly.type
_entity_poly.pdbx_seq_one_letter_code
_entity_poly.pdbx_strand_id
1 'polypeptide(L)'
;MDEERLSQLYNLIINPGTRDWERSQLLAARDRLESGQEQKMVLSELEAALRPLALRGNLTPDLQDFYDQLTGIETTQTTQKTKTHQITDWSHQETAIFAGGCFWCMVEPFEQKTGITSVLSGYTGGNIPHPTYDQVSSGLSGHVEAVEIIFDNRLITYEELVSLYWQLTDPTDAGGQFQDRGKQYRPIIFVGDPQQQVIAEASKEQLQRSGHYTKPIITEIRPATTFWPAENYHQGFYQKNPHRYRRIQRARKQLLAYQRIKRFFSGTR
;
A
#
# COMPACT_ATOMS: atom_id res chain seq x y z
N MET A 1 14.00 22.02 -21.91
CA MET A 1 13.40 21.63 -20.63
C MET A 1 12.43 20.51 -20.91
N ASP A 2 12.45 19.44 -20.13
CA ASP A 2 11.32 18.50 -20.10
C ASP A 2 10.51 18.85 -18.84
N GLU A 3 9.50 19.72 -19.00
CA GLU A 3 8.64 20.25 -17.93
C GLU A 3 8.04 19.12 -17.08
N GLU A 4 7.79 17.98 -17.72
CA GLU A 4 7.26 16.77 -17.11
C GLU A 4 8.19 16.21 -16.02
N ARG A 5 9.49 16.09 -16.31
CA ARG A 5 10.47 15.53 -15.35
C ARG A 5 10.64 16.41 -14.11
N LEU A 6 10.57 17.72 -14.28
CA LEU A 6 10.62 18.64 -13.15
C LEU A 6 9.36 18.48 -12.29
N SER A 7 8.19 18.49 -12.91
CA SER A 7 6.93 18.27 -12.16
C SER A 7 6.94 16.95 -11.40
N GLN A 8 7.42 15.86 -12.02
CA GLN A 8 7.59 14.57 -11.34
C GLN A 8 8.54 14.66 -10.14
N LEU A 9 9.70 15.30 -10.28
CA LEU A 9 10.65 15.49 -9.18
C LEU A 9 10.00 16.24 -8.01
N TYR A 10 9.28 17.34 -8.26
CA TYR A 10 8.57 18.08 -7.22
C TYR A 10 7.45 17.25 -6.59
N ASN A 11 6.70 16.49 -7.39
CA ASN A 11 5.67 15.59 -6.89
C ASN A 11 6.27 14.52 -5.97
N LEU A 12 7.43 13.97 -6.30
CA LEU A 12 8.13 13.00 -5.44
C LEU A 12 8.65 13.63 -4.14
N ILE A 13 9.10 14.89 -4.17
CA ILE A 13 9.53 15.59 -2.94
C ILE A 13 8.38 15.68 -1.95
N ILE A 14 7.23 16.11 -2.44
CA ILE A 14 6.07 16.32 -1.60
C ILE A 14 5.38 14.99 -1.28
N ASN A 15 5.51 13.98 -2.13
CA ASN A 15 4.89 12.67 -1.94
C ASN A 15 5.23 12.10 -0.55
N PRO A 16 4.21 11.86 0.29
CA PRO A 16 4.39 11.37 1.66
C PRO A 16 4.97 9.96 1.71
N GLY A 17 4.73 9.15 0.67
CA GLY A 17 5.29 7.81 0.52
C GLY A 17 6.79 7.79 0.21
N THR A 18 7.39 8.92 -0.17
CA THR A 18 8.84 9.01 -0.37
C THR A 18 9.57 8.99 0.98
N ARG A 19 10.60 8.14 1.12
CA ARG A 19 11.32 8.02 2.40
C ARG A 19 12.22 9.22 2.64
N ASP A 20 12.52 9.53 3.90
CA ASP A 20 13.30 10.74 4.24
C ASP A 20 14.66 10.82 3.54
N TRP A 21 15.39 9.70 3.47
CA TRP A 21 16.66 9.67 2.75
C TRP A 21 16.48 9.96 1.26
N GLU A 22 15.45 9.39 0.63
CA GLU A 22 15.14 9.62 -0.79
C GLU A 22 14.73 11.08 -1.04
N ARG A 23 13.84 11.59 -0.18
CA ARG A 23 13.42 12.99 -0.19
C ARG A 23 14.62 13.92 -0.04
N SER A 24 15.60 13.58 0.78
CA SER A 24 16.83 14.37 0.91
C SER A 24 17.62 14.44 -0.40
N GLN A 25 17.67 13.35 -1.18
CA GLN A 25 18.33 13.35 -2.49
C GLN A 25 17.57 14.21 -3.51
N LEU A 26 16.24 14.13 -3.50
CA LEU A 26 15.37 14.92 -4.38
C LEU A 26 15.43 16.42 -4.04
N LEU A 27 15.43 16.78 -2.75
CA LEU A 27 15.59 18.16 -2.28
C LEU A 27 16.96 18.71 -2.71
N ALA A 28 18.04 17.94 -2.54
CA ALA A 28 19.37 18.35 -2.99
C ALA A 28 19.44 18.53 -4.52
N ALA A 29 18.69 17.74 -5.30
CA ALA A 29 18.56 17.94 -6.74
C ALA A 29 17.76 19.21 -7.07
N ARG A 30 16.65 19.47 -6.38
CA ARG A 30 15.86 20.70 -6.52
C ARG A 30 16.71 21.95 -6.25
N ASP A 31 17.40 22.00 -5.12
CA ASP A 31 18.18 23.19 -4.71
C ASP A 31 19.28 23.52 -5.73
N ARG A 32 19.86 22.49 -6.35
CA ARG A 32 20.84 22.63 -7.44
C ARG A 32 20.24 23.17 -8.73
N LEU A 33 19.03 22.73 -9.08
CA LEU A 33 18.29 23.28 -10.22
C LEU A 33 17.89 24.75 -9.97
N GLU A 34 17.40 25.07 -8.77
CA GLU A 34 17.01 26.43 -8.39
C GLU A 34 18.19 27.40 -8.34
N SER A 35 19.39 26.91 -8.01
CA SER A 35 20.64 27.70 -8.08
C SER A 35 21.20 27.83 -9.51
N GLY A 36 20.51 27.32 -10.52
CA GLY A 36 20.83 27.51 -11.93
C GLY A 36 21.86 26.53 -12.49
N GLN A 37 22.14 25.41 -11.81
CA GLN A 37 23.01 24.37 -12.36
C GLN A 37 22.36 23.66 -13.56
N GLU A 38 23.20 23.13 -14.47
CA GLU A 38 22.72 22.46 -15.68
C GLU A 38 21.89 21.21 -15.33
N GLN A 39 20.64 21.17 -15.81
CA GLN A 39 19.70 20.09 -15.51
C GLN A 39 20.26 18.69 -15.79
N LYS A 40 20.99 18.51 -16.90
CA LYS A 40 21.56 17.21 -17.28
C LYS A 40 22.56 16.70 -16.24
N MET A 41 23.39 17.59 -15.71
CA MET A 41 24.37 17.27 -14.66
C MET A 41 23.66 16.92 -13.36
N VAL A 42 22.69 17.74 -12.93
CA VAL A 42 21.93 17.48 -11.69
C VAL A 42 21.19 16.14 -11.73
N LEU A 43 20.53 15.82 -12.85
CA LEU A 43 19.83 14.55 -13.01
C LEU A 43 20.80 13.35 -13.08
N SER A 44 21.97 13.51 -13.67
CA SER A 44 23.01 12.46 -13.68
C SER A 44 23.55 12.18 -12.28
N GLU A 45 23.72 13.21 -11.46
CA GLU A 45 24.16 13.06 -10.07
C GLU A 45 23.08 12.44 -9.19
N LEU A 46 21.82 12.84 -9.39
CA LEU A 46 20.68 12.21 -8.72
C LEU A 46 20.57 10.73 -9.10
N GLU A 47 20.67 10.40 -10.39
CA GLU A 47 20.71 9.02 -10.87
C GLU A 47 21.83 8.22 -10.19
N ALA A 48 23.05 8.75 -10.15
CA ALA A 48 24.18 8.10 -9.49
C ALA A 48 23.96 7.88 -7.98
N ALA A 49 23.32 8.83 -7.28
CA ALA A 49 23.01 8.71 -5.86
C ALA A 49 21.95 7.63 -5.59
N LEU A 50 20.96 7.50 -6.48
CA LEU A 50 19.85 6.54 -6.35
C LEU A 50 20.23 5.12 -6.80
N ARG A 51 21.19 4.99 -7.73
CA ARG A 51 21.59 3.72 -8.37
C ARG A 51 21.81 2.56 -7.39
N PRO A 52 22.51 2.70 -6.25
CA PRO A 52 22.74 1.57 -5.35
C PRO A 52 21.45 0.98 -4.75
N LEU A 53 20.42 1.80 -4.54
CA LEU A 53 19.12 1.32 -4.06
C LEU A 53 18.23 0.84 -5.21
N ALA A 54 18.29 1.53 -6.35
CA ALA A 54 17.54 1.16 -7.55
C ALA A 54 17.88 -0.26 -8.02
N LEU A 55 19.18 -0.58 -8.10
CA LEU A 55 19.65 -1.91 -8.51
C LEU A 55 19.23 -3.02 -7.55
N ARG A 56 18.88 -2.68 -6.30
CA ARG A 56 18.41 -3.61 -5.28
C ARG A 56 16.88 -3.62 -5.17
N GLY A 57 16.16 -2.87 -6.01
CA GLY A 57 14.71 -2.73 -5.93
C GLY A 57 14.23 -2.15 -4.59
N ASN A 58 15.10 -1.39 -3.92
CA ASN A 58 14.87 -0.80 -2.60
C ASN A 58 14.79 0.72 -2.72
N LEU A 59 14.21 1.24 -3.79
CA LEU A 59 13.65 2.59 -3.83
C LEU A 59 12.14 2.52 -3.53
N THR A 60 11.56 3.62 -3.07
CA THR A 60 10.10 3.73 -3.04
C THR A 60 9.56 3.60 -4.46
N PRO A 61 8.33 3.08 -4.62
CA PRO A 61 7.83 2.67 -5.93
C PRO A 61 7.85 3.82 -6.94
N ASP A 62 7.32 4.98 -6.55
CA ASP A 62 7.26 6.16 -7.39
C ASP A 62 8.65 6.69 -7.77
N LEU A 63 9.62 6.57 -6.85
CA LEU A 63 11.00 6.96 -7.12
C LEU A 63 11.74 5.95 -8.00
N GLN A 64 11.43 4.65 -7.87
CA GLN A 64 11.94 3.63 -8.78
C GLN A 64 11.44 3.89 -10.21
N ASP A 65 10.15 4.21 -10.37
CA ASP A 65 9.58 4.50 -11.69
C ASP A 65 10.21 5.76 -12.30
N PHE A 66 10.45 6.80 -11.50
CA PHE A 66 11.20 7.99 -11.94
C PHE A 66 12.65 7.67 -12.31
N TYR A 67 13.34 6.84 -11.53
CA TYR A 67 14.70 6.40 -11.82
C TYR A 67 14.79 5.61 -13.15
N ASP A 68 13.83 4.73 -13.41
CA ASP A 68 13.76 3.97 -14.66
C ASP A 68 13.59 4.92 -15.87
N GLN A 69 12.76 5.96 -15.73
CA GLN A 69 12.62 7.03 -16.72
C GLN A 69 13.90 7.86 -16.93
N LEU A 70 14.66 8.13 -15.85
CA LEU A 70 15.95 8.82 -15.93
C LEU A 70 16.99 8.01 -16.71
N THR A 71 17.00 6.69 -16.53
CA THR A 71 17.99 5.78 -17.14
C THR A 71 17.61 5.31 -18.54
N GLY A 72 16.41 5.68 -19.03
CA GLY A 72 15.92 5.25 -20.33
C GLY A 72 15.54 3.77 -20.38
N ILE A 73 15.32 3.15 -19.23
CA ILE A 73 14.74 1.81 -19.14
C ILE A 73 13.24 1.97 -19.43
N GLU A 74 12.82 1.67 -20.66
CA GLU A 74 11.40 1.64 -21.01
C GLU A 74 10.68 0.53 -20.25
N THR A 75 10.04 0.87 -19.13
CA THR A 75 8.96 0.07 -18.58
C THR A 75 7.82 0.09 -19.60
N THR A 76 7.56 -1.06 -20.21
CA THR A 76 6.48 -1.29 -21.20
C THR A 76 5.12 -1.27 -20.53
N GLN A 77 4.75 -0.18 -19.85
CA GLN A 77 3.44 -0.04 -19.23
C GLN A 77 2.94 1.39 -19.39
N THR A 78 1.94 1.47 -20.26
CA THR A 78 0.99 2.55 -20.48
C THR A 78 0.96 3.58 -19.36
N THR A 79 1.27 4.81 -19.72
CA THR A 79 0.87 6.05 -19.05
C THR A 79 -0.65 6.11 -18.92
N GLN A 80 -1.24 5.27 -18.07
CA GLN A 80 -2.48 5.64 -17.43
C GLN A 80 -2.10 6.74 -16.47
N LYS A 81 -2.41 7.98 -16.86
CA LYS A 81 -2.58 9.11 -15.95
C LYS A 81 -3.22 8.56 -14.68
N THR A 82 -2.41 8.32 -13.65
CA THR A 82 -2.87 8.22 -12.27
C THR A 82 -3.82 9.40 -12.15
N LYS A 83 -5.10 9.13 -11.82
CA LYS A 83 -6.02 10.21 -11.46
C LYS A 83 -5.20 11.09 -10.55
N THR A 84 -4.90 12.30 -10.99
CA THR A 84 -3.93 13.15 -10.32
C THR A 84 -4.66 13.55 -9.06
N HIS A 85 -4.48 12.77 -7.99
CA HIS A 85 -4.99 13.07 -6.68
C HIS A 85 -4.16 14.25 -6.23
N GLN A 86 -4.58 15.44 -6.67
CA GLN A 86 -3.90 16.68 -6.38
C GLN A 86 -3.95 16.83 -4.88
N ILE A 87 -2.76 16.82 -4.27
CA ILE A 87 -2.62 17.11 -2.86
C ILE A 87 -2.82 18.61 -2.75
N THR A 88 -4.04 19.00 -2.39
CA THR A 88 -4.43 20.40 -2.29
C THR A 88 -4.11 20.97 -0.90
N ASP A 89 -3.99 20.11 0.12
CA ASP A 89 -3.72 20.50 1.50
C ASP A 89 -3.19 19.33 2.33
N TRP A 90 -1.94 19.44 2.78
CA TRP A 90 -1.25 18.43 3.59
C TRP A 90 -1.80 18.30 5.01
N SER A 91 -2.44 19.34 5.53
CA SER A 91 -2.96 19.35 6.91
C SER A 91 -4.16 18.43 7.12
N HIS A 92 -4.79 18.02 6.01
CA HIS A 92 -5.93 17.11 5.97
C HIS A 92 -5.56 15.70 5.51
N GLN A 93 -4.26 15.42 5.39
CA GLN A 93 -3.79 14.11 4.98
C GLN A 93 -3.63 13.19 6.19
N GLU A 94 -4.21 12.01 6.09
CA GLU A 94 -4.08 10.94 7.07
C GLU A 94 -3.59 9.66 6.41
N THR A 95 -3.14 8.72 7.26
CA THR A 95 -2.65 7.40 6.84
C THR A 95 -3.42 6.30 7.55
N ALA A 96 -3.81 5.26 6.81
CA ALA A 96 -4.37 4.03 7.33
C ALA A 96 -3.52 2.84 6.89
N ILE A 97 -3.24 1.89 7.80
CA ILE A 97 -2.44 0.70 7.47
C ILE A 97 -3.24 -0.57 7.76
N PHE A 98 -3.45 -1.39 6.74
CA PHE A 98 -4.25 -2.61 6.83
C PHE A 98 -3.52 -3.85 6.33
N ALA A 99 -3.52 -4.91 7.13
CA ALA A 99 -3.11 -6.25 6.72
C ALA A 99 -4.33 -7.17 6.63
N GLY A 100 -4.41 -7.95 5.56
CA GLY A 100 -5.64 -8.66 5.21
C GLY A 100 -5.49 -9.76 4.17
N GLY A 101 -4.29 -10.33 4.04
CA GLY A 101 -3.96 -11.32 3.01
C GLY A 101 -2.93 -10.79 2.04
N CYS A 102 -2.86 -11.39 0.85
CA CYS A 102 -2.01 -10.87 -0.22
C CYS A 102 -2.36 -9.40 -0.52
N PHE A 103 -1.38 -8.50 -0.35
CA PHE A 103 -1.61 -7.06 -0.53
C PHE A 103 -2.06 -6.72 -1.96
N TRP A 104 -1.77 -7.55 -2.96
CA TRP A 104 -2.18 -7.30 -4.35
C TRP A 104 -3.69 -7.19 -4.47
N CYS A 105 -4.44 -7.96 -3.67
CA CYS A 105 -5.89 -7.94 -3.68
C CYS A 105 -6.48 -6.78 -2.86
N MET A 106 -5.67 -6.15 -2.01
CA MET A 106 -6.09 -5.06 -1.13
C MET A 106 -5.96 -3.70 -1.82
N VAL A 107 -4.97 -3.50 -2.70
CA VAL A 107 -4.66 -2.20 -3.31
C VAL A 107 -5.81 -1.62 -4.15
N GLU A 108 -6.22 -2.30 -5.22
CA GLU A 108 -7.18 -1.76 -6.21
C GLU A 108 -8.50 -1.26 -5.57
N PRO A 109 -9.15 -1.98 -4.63
CA PRO A 109 -10.38 -1.51 -4.00
C PRO A 109 -10.26 -0.15 -3.28
N PHE A 110 -9.10 0.16 -2.69
CA PHE A 110 -8.85 1.46 -2.06
C PHE A 110 -8.48 2.50 -3.10
N GLU A 111 -7.54 2.20 -4.00
CA GLU A 111 -7.01 3.17 -4.97
C GLU A 111 -8.09 3.76 -5.89
N GLN A 112 -9.20 3.06 -6.11
CA GLN A 112 -10.31 3.57 -6.92
C GLN A 112 -11.21 4.61 -6.20
N LYS A 113 -11.03 4.82 -4.88
CA LYS A 113 -11.86 5.72 -4.08
C LYS A 113 -11.46 7.18 -4.26
N THR A 114 -12.46 8.06 -4.27
CA THR A 114 -12.22 9.51 -4.24
C THR A 114 -11.66 9.88 -2.87
N GLY A 115 -10.65 10.74 -2.83
CA GLY A 115 -9.95 11.13 -1.60
C GLY A 115 -8.73 10.28 -1.26
N ILE A 116 -8.48 9.16 -1.95
CA ILE A 116 -7.24 8.39 -1.80
C ILE A 116 -6.14 9.05 -2.62
N THR A 117 -5.01 9.34 -2.00
CA THR A 117 -3.83 9.92 -2.64
C THR A 117 -2.89 8.84 -3.14
N SER A 118 -2.63 7.81 -2.32
CA SER A 118 -1.73 6.71 -2.66
C SER A 118 -2.08 5.45 -1.88
N VAL A 119 -1.79 4.29 -2.45
CA VAL A 119 -1.90 2.98 -1.79
C VAL A 119 -0.65 2.16 -2.07
N LEU A 120 0.20 2.00 -1.05
CA LEU A 120 1.47 1.30 -1.16
C LEU A 120 1.34 -0.11 -0.62
N SER A 121 1.84 -1.11 -1.35
CA SER A 121 2.06 -2.45 -0.80
C SER A 121 3.33 -2.46 0.05
N GLY A 122 3.33 -3.21 1.16
CA GLY A 122 4.49 -3.26 2.03
C GLY A 122 4.39 -4.25 3.18
N TYR A 123 5.33 -4.09 4.12
CA TYR A 123 5.55 -4.99 5.22
C TYR A 123 5.60 -4.21 6.54
N THR A 124 4.92 -4.70 7.58
CA THR A 124 4.92 -4.05 8.91
C THR A 124 4.65 -5.05 10.03
N GLY A 125 4.76 -4.61 11.29
CA GLY A 125 4.46 -5.41 12.49
C GLY A 125 5.50 -6.47 12.90
N GLY A 126 6.58 -6.63 12.13
CA GLY A 126 7.70 -7.53 12.43
C GLY A 126 8.89 -6.83 13.08
N ASN A 127 9.99 -7.57 13.22
CA ASN A 127 11.12 -7.19 14.08
C ASN A 127 12.42 -6.91 13.32
N ILE A 128 12.45 -7.12 12.00
CA ILE A 128 13.66 -6.89 11.19
C ILE A 128 13.53 -5.59 10.40
N PRO A 129 14.56 -4.73 10.36
CA PRO A 129 14.53 -3.54 9.51
C PRO A 129 14.71 -3.94 8.03
N HIS A 130 14.11 -3.17 7.13
CA HIS A 130 14.21 -3.38 5.68
C HIS A 130 13.94 -4.84 5.21
N PRO A 131 12.79 -5.44 5.58
CA PRO A 131 12.47 -6.80 5.18
C PRO A 131 12.31 -6.93 3.66
N THR A 132 12.79 -8.04 3.09
CA THR A 132 12.52 -8.41 1.69
C THR A 132 11.30 -9.33 1.58
N TYR A 133 10.73 -9.43 0.39
CA TYR A 133 9.63 -10.37 0.12
C TYR A 133 9.97 -11.81 0.54
N ASP A 134 11.17 -12.30 0.26
CA ASP A 134 11.59 -13.66 0.63
C ASP A 134 11.62 -13.87 2.15
N GLN A 135 12.07 -12.86 2.90
CA GLN A 135 12.08 -12.91 4.35
C GLN A 135 10.66 -12.91 4.92
N VAL A 136 9.74 -12.15 4.33
CA VAL A 136 8.35 -12.04 4.78
C VAL A 136 7.54 -13.27 4.39
N SER A 137 7.66 -13.72 3.14
CA SER A 137 6.95 -14.88 2.61
C SER A 137 7.35 -16.19 3.30
N SER A 138 8.57 -16.28 3.85
CA SER A 138 9.00 -17.38 4.73
C SER A 138 8.18 -17.47 6.04
N GLY A 139 7.55 -16.37 6.48
CA GLY A 139 6.82 -16.27 7.74
C GLY A 139 7.70 -16.09 8.98
N LEU A 140 9.04 -16.01 8.83
CA LEU A 140 9.99 -15.96 9.96
C LEU A 140 10.33 -14.52 10.41
N SER A 141 10.11 -13.51 9.56
CA SER A 141 10.45 -12.11 9.87
C SER A 141 9.53 -11.46 10.92
N GLY A 142 8.37 -12.07 11.18
CA GLY A 142 7.31 -11.52 12.02
C GLY A 142 6.43 -10.48 11.33
N HIS A 143 6.86 -9.96 10.16
CA HIS A 143 6.08 -9.02 9.38
C HIS A 143 4.83 -9.66 8.79
N VAL A 144 3.86 -8.81 8.47
CA VAL A 144 2.71 -9.12 7.63
C VAL A 144 2.77 -8.33 6.34
N GLU A 145 2.19 -8.88 5.28
CA GLU A 145 1.81 -8.10 4.11
C GLU A 145 0.69 -7.12 4.49
N ALA A 146 0.90 -5.85 4.16
CA ALA A 146 -0.02 -4.77 4.45
C ALA A 146 -0.09 -3.78 3.29
N VAL A 147 -1.12 -2.96 3.30
CA VAL A 147 -1.21 -1.75 2.48
C VAL A 147 -1.18 -0.52 3.37
N GLU A 148 -0.40 0.48 2.97
CA GLU A 148 -0.45 1.84 3.52
C GLU A 148 -1.28 2.70 2.58
N ILE A 149 -2.33 3.32 3.12
CA ILE A 149 -3.29 4.13 2.38
C ILE A 149 -3.15 5.55 2.87
N ILE A 150 -2.84 6.45 1.95
CA ILE A 150 -2.69 7.87 2.21
C ILE A 150 -3.91 8.57 1.62
N PHE A 151 -4.62 9.36 2.42
CA PHE A 151 -5.93 9.90 2.03
C PHE A 151 -6.19 11.29 2.58
N ASP A 152 -7.07 12.03 1.91
CA ASP A 152 -7.61 13.33 2.34
C ASP A 152 -8.86 13.10 3.19
N ASN A 153 -8.76 13.41 4.49
CA ASN A 153 -9.81 13.17 5.48
C ASN A 153 -11.07 14.03 5.28
N ARG A 154 -11.04 15.02 4.37
CA ARG A 154 -12.21 15.82 3.97
C ARG A 154 -13.06 15.11 2.93
N LEU A 155 -12.47 14.17 2.19
CA LEU A 155 -13.10 13.49 1.05
C LEU A 155 -13.47 12.04 1.37
N ILE A 156 -12.68 11.38 2.21
CA ILE A 156 -12.94 10.02 2.69
C ILE A 156 -12.50 9.88 4.13
N THR A 157 -13.32 9.25 4.95
CA THR A 157 -13.08 9.08 6.38
C THR A 157 -12.37 7.77 6.68
N TYR A 158 -11.65 7.71 7.81
CA TYR A 158 -11.06 6.46 8.30
C TYR A 158 -12.12 5.37 8.54
N GLU A 159 -13.32 5.73 8.99
CA GLU A 159 -14.43 4.78 9.18
C GLU A 159 -14.86 4.12 7.87
N GLU A 160 -14.93 4.87 6.77
CA GLU A 160 -15.21 4.33 5.44
C GLU A 160 -14.12 3.37 4.97
N LEU A 161 -12.85 3.66 5.29
CA LEU A 161 -11.73 2.78 4.98
C LEU A 161 -11.80 1.47 5.78
N VAL A 162 -12.11 1.54 7.08
CA VAL A 162 -12.31 0.35 7.93
C VAL A 162 -13.53 -0.46 7.47
N SER A 163 -14.63 0.20 7.08
CA SER A 163 -15.81 -0.47 6.52
C SER A 163 -15.49 -1.21 5.23
N LEU A 164 -14.68 -0.62 4.35
CA LEU A 164 -14.19 -1.30 3.15
C LEU A 164 -13.26 -2.47 3.50
N TYR A 165 -12.35 -2.30 4.47
CA TYR A 165 -11.47 -3.37 4.95
C TYR A 165 -12.24 -4.64 5.36
N TRP A 166 -13.35 -4.50 6.08
CA TRP A 166 -14.18 -5.65 6.49
C TRP A 166 -14.79 -6.41 5.30
N GLN A 167 -15.06 -5.72 4.18
CA GLN A 167 -15.55 -6.36 2.95
C GLN A 167 -14.43 -7.07 2.19
N LEU A 168 -13.18 -6.66 2.44
CA LEU A 168 -11.98 -7.17 1.77
C LEU A 168 -11.25 -8.25 2.58
N THR A 169 -11.72 -8.64 3.76
CA THR A 169 -11.05 -9.66 4.56
C THR A 169 -12.05 -10.69 5.07
N ASP A 170 -11.56 -11.88 5.43
CA ASP A 170 -12.26 -12.79 6.34
C ASP A 170 -11.80 -12.46 7.76
N PRO A 171 -12.57 -11.67 8.52
CA PRO A 171 -12.18 -11.22 9.84
C PRO A 171 -12.26 -12.33 10.91
N THR A 172 -12.58 -13.56 10.52
CA THR A 172 -12.67 -14.74 11.40
C THR A 172 -11.55 -15.76 11.19
N ASP A 173 -10.64 -15.50 10.25
CA ASP A 173 -9.58 -16.43 9.86
C ASP A 173 -8.17 -15.94 10.27
N ALA A 174 -7.67 -16.47 11.37
CA ALA A 174 -6.32 -16.17 11.88
C ALA A 174 -5.21 -16.93 11.13
N GLY A 175 -5.54 -17.92 10.30
CA GLY A 175 -4.57 -18.79 9.62
C GLY A 175 -4.07 -18.26 8.27
N GLY A 176 -4.52 -17.07 7.88
CA GLY A 176 -4.29 -16.45 6.57
C GLY A 176 -5.60 -16.08 5.89
N GLN A 177 -5.55 -15.57 4.67
CA GLN A 177 -6.71 -15.01 3.97
C GLN A 177 -6.86 -15.66 2.59
N PHE A 178 -8.06 -16.19 2.32
CA PHE A 178 -8.36 -16.93 1.09
C PHE A 178 -7.35 -18.06 0.76
N GLN A 179 -6.63 -17.98 -0.35
CA GLN A 179 -5.63 -18.96 -0.75
C GLN A 179 -4.27 -18.73 -0.06
N ASP A 180 -4.07 -17.56 0.54
CA ASP A 180 -2.83 -17.16 1.18
C ASP A 180 -2.84 -17.62 2.63
N ARG A 181 -1.91 -18.48 3.01
CA ARG A 181 -1.87 -19.14 4.33
C ARG A 181 -0.57 -18.82 5.05
N GLY A 182 -0.64 -18.60 6.36
CA GLY A 182 0.50 -18.25 7.18
C GLY A 182 0.32 -16.94 7.94
N LYS A 183 1.18 -16.73 8.95
CA LYS A 183 1.10 -15.58 9.86
C LYS A 183 1.24 -14.24 9.13
N GLN A 184 2.03 -14.19 8.06
CA GLN A 184 2.26 -13.01 7.24
C GLN A 184 1.01 -12.51 6.50
N TYR A 185 -0.05 -13.33 6.42
CA TYR A 185 -1.31 -13.01 5.77
C TYR A 185 -2.46 -12.81 6.76
N ARG A 186 -2.19 -12.75 8.07
CA ARG A 186 -3.24 -12.62 9.08
C ARG A 186 -3.88 -11.22 9.04
N PRO A 187 -5.17 -11.09 9.37
CA PRO A 187 -5.86 -9.81 9.34
C PRO A 187 -5.48 -8.94 10.56
N ILE A 188 -4.97 -7.73 10.30
CA ILE A 188 -4.62 -6.74 11.33
C ILE A 188 -4.99 -5.34 10.82
N ILE A 189 -5.55 -4.52 11.68
CA ILE A 189 -5.67 -3.07 11.49
C ILE A 189 -4.57 -2.40 12.33
N PHE A 190 -3.68 -1.66 11.66
CA PHE A 190 -2.65 -0.86 12.33
C PHE A 190 -3.12 0.59 12.43
N VAL A 191 -3.23 1.10 13.66
CA VAL A 191 -3.78 2.42 13.97
C VAL A 191 -2.66 3.43 14.24
N GLY A 192 -2.71 4.58 13.59
CA GLY A 192 -1.69 5.63 13.71
C GLY A 192 -1.85 6.50 14.96
N ASP A 193 -3.08 6.62 15.48
CA ASP A 193 -3.43 7.50 16.59
C ASP A 193 -4.60 6.94 17.43
N PRO A 194 -4.89 7.53 18.61
CA PRO A 194 -5.98 7.07 19.47
C PRO A 194 -7.38 7.19 18.86
N GLN A 195 -7.62 8.14 17.96
CA GLN A 195 -8.93 8.30 17.31
C GLN A 195 -9.18 7.15 16.34
N GLN A 196 -8.19 6.78 15.53
CA GLN A 196 -8.25 5.59 14.68
C GLN A 196 -8.47 4.32 15.49
N GLN A 197 -7.84 4.20 16.68
CA GLN A 197 -8.07 3.06 17.57
C GLN A 197 -9.54 2.94 17.99
N VAL A 198 -10.14 4.04 18.47
CA VAL A 198 -11.54 4.06 18.89
C VAL A 198 -12.46 3.69 17.73
N ILE A 199 -12.22 4.25 16.53
CA ILE A 199 -13.04 3.97 15.34
C ILE A 199 -12.93 2.49 14.94
N ALA A 200 -11.71 1.94 14.88
CA ALA A 200 -11.49 0.55 14.50
C ALA A 200 -12.12 -0.43 15.50
N GLU A 201 -12.00 -0.16 16.80
CA GLU A 201 -12.59 -0.99 17.86
C GLU A 201 -14.12 -0.93 17.83
N ALA A 202 -14.71 0.25 17.70
CA ALA A 202 -16.15 0.42 17.58
C ALA A 202 -16.70 -0.29 16.32
N SER A 203 -16.01 -0.16 15.19
CA SER A 203 -16.39 -0.83 13.94
C SER A 203 -16.30 -2.36 14.06
N LYS A 204 -15.24 -2.89 14.70
CA LYS A 204 -15.10 -4.32 15.00
C LYS A 204 -16.24 -4.83 15.88
N GLU A 205 -16.60 -4.08 16.91
CA GLU A 205 -17.71 -4.45 17.80
C GLU A 205 -19.06 -4.42 17.09
N GLN A 206 -19.30 -3.40 16.27
CA GLN A 206 -20.51 -3.32 15.44
C GLN A 206 -20.60 -4.50 14.47
N LEU A 207 -19.49 -4.88 13.84
CA LEU A 207 -19.44 -6.04 12.96
C LEU A 207 -19.74 -7.33 13.73
N GLN A 208 -19.20 -7.49 14.95
CA GLN A 208 -19.48 -8.64 15.81
C GLN A 208 -20.97 -8.71 16.20
N ARG A 209 -21.60 -7.58 16.53
CA ARG A 209 -23.02 -7.48 16.91
C ARG A 209 -23.98 -7.64 15.74
N SER A 210 -23.53 -7.37 14.51
CA SER A 210 -24.37 -7.47 13.30
C SER A 210 -24.92 -8.88 13.04
N GLY A 211 -24.30 -9.91 13.61
CA GLY A 211 -24.64 -11.31 13.35
C GLY A 211 -24.22 -11.82 11.97
N HIS A 212 -23.47 -11.03 11.17
CA HIS A 212 -22.98 -11.47 9.85
C HIS A 212 -21.96 -12.63 9.93
N TYR A 213 -21.33 -12.80 11.10
CA TYR A 213 -20.34 -13.84 11.37
C TYR A 213 -20.75 -14.64 12.60
N THR A 214 -20.83 -15.95 12.47
CA THR A 214 -21.07 -16.86 13.60
C THR A 214 -19.83 -17.09 14.45
N LYS A 215 -18.64 -16.90 13.85
CA LYS A 215 -17.36 -16.98 14.54
C LYS A 215 -16.97 -15.60 15.10
N PRO A 216 -16.20 -15.56 16.20
CA PRO A 216 -15.66 -14.32 16.71
C PRO A 216 -14.81 -13.59 15.67
N ILE A 217 -14.88 -12.25 15.67
CA ILE A 217 -14.01 -11.40 14.87
C ILE A 217 -12.62 -11.37 15.52
N ILE A 218 -11.65 -12.02 14.87
CA ILE A 218 -10.28 -12.21 15.38
C ILE A 218 -9.29 -11.14 14.92
N THR A 219 -9.68 -10.27 13.99
CA THR A 219 -8.80 -9.22 13.44
C THR A 219 -8.16 -8.44 14.57
N GLU A 220 -6.83 -8.41 14.60
CA GLU A 220 -6.07 -7.66 15.58
C GLU A 220 -6.17 -6.16 15.29
N ILE A 221 -6.25 -5.32 16.33
CA ILE A 221 -6.12 -3.86 16.22
C ILE A 221 -4.89 -3.50 17.04
N ARG A 222 -3.88 -2.90 16.40
CA ARG A 222 -2.57 -2.65 17.01
C ARG A 222 -2.04 -1.27 16.64
N PRO A 223 -1.24 -0.61 17.50
CA PRO A 223 -0.53 0.59 17.09
C PRO A 223 0.34 0.32 15.86
N ALA A 224 0.35 1.26 14.93
CA ALA A 224 1.21 1.21 13.76
C ALA A 224 2.68 1.22 14.18
N THR A 225 3.48 0.39 13.50
CA THR A 225 4.94 0.43 13.58
C THR A 225 5.50 0.85 12.23
N THR A 226 6.83 0.82 12.07
CA THR A 226 7.46 1.16 10.79
C THR A 226 6.84 0.35 9.64
N PHE A 227 6.36 1.06 8.63
CA PHE A 227 5.93 0.50 7.37
C PHE A 227 7.11 0.47 6.41
N TRP A 228 7.36 -0.70 5.82
CA TRP A 228 8.42 -0.90 4.84
C TRP A 228 7.77 -1.12 3.47
N PRO A 229 7.88 -0.16 2.54
CA PRO A 229 7.38 -0.36 1.18
C PRO A 229 7.98 -1.63 0.56
N ALA A 230 7.12 -2.44 -0.05
CA ALA A 230 7.55 -3.61 -0.81
C ALA A 230 8.22 -3.17 -2.11
N GLU A 231 8.98 -4.09 -2.69
CA GLU A 231 9.70 -3.91 -3.94
C GLU A 231 8.77 -3.48 -5.08
N ASN A 232 9.26 -2.67 -6.04
CA ASN A 232 8.44 -2.03 -7.07
C ASN A 232 7.61 -3.02 -7.93
N TYR A 233 8.07 -4.27 -8.09
CA TYR A 233 7.34 -5.27 -8.84
C TYR A 233 6.04 -5.73 -8.15
N HIS A 234 5.87 -5.46 -6.85
CA HIS A 234 4.61 -5.67 -6.13
C HIS A 234 3.62 -4.52 -6.29
N GLN A 235 4.10 -3.35 -6.69
CA GLN A 235 3.36 -2.10 -6.69
C GLN A 235 2.56 -1.97 -7.97
N GLY A 236 1.34 -1.46 -7.87
CA GLY A 236 0.42 -1.39 -9.01
C GLY A 236 0.15 -2.76 -9.67
N PHE A 237 0.33 -3.87 -8.94
CA PHE A 237 0.34 -5.22 -9.55
C PHE A 237 -0.88 -5.53 -10.42
N TYR A 238 -2.07 -5.02 -10.07
CA TYR A 238 -3.28 -5.21 -10.86
C TYR A 238 -3.21 -4.53 -12.24
N GLN A 239 -2.50 -3.39 -12.34
CA GLN A 239 -2.20 -2.69 -13.58
C GLN A 239 -1.05 -3.38 -14.32
N LYS A 240 0.03 -3.73 -13.59
CA LYS A 240 1.23 -4.33 -14.20
C LYS A 240 1.00 -5.75 -14.72
N ASN A 241 0.09 -6.50 -14.10
CA ASN A 241 -0.16 -7.92 -14.37
C ASN A 241 -1.67 -8.27 -14.44
N PRO A 242 -2.45 -7.65 -15.35
CA PRO A 242 -3.91 -7.69 -15.31
C PRO A 242 -4.51 -9.09 -15.54
N HIS A 243 -3.83 -9.95 -16.29
CA HIS A 243 -4.28 -11.34 -16.48
C HIS A 243 -4.13 -12.18 -15.22
N ARG A 244 -2.96 -12.10 -14.57
CA ARG A 244 -2.70 -12.83 -13.33
C ARG A 244 -3.59 -12.30 -12.20
N TYR A 245 -3.75 -10.98 -12.11
CA TYR A 245 -4.64 -10.35 -11.16
C TYR A 245 -6.10 -10.81 -11.30
N ARG A 246 -6.65 -10.79 -12.51
CA ARG A 246 -8.02 -11.29 -12.77
C ARG A 246 -8.20 -12.76 -12.35
N ARG A 247 -7.18 -13.59 -12.51
CA ARG A 247 -7.21 -14.99 -12.06
C ARG A 247 -7.28 -15.09 -10.54
N ILE A 248 -6.46 -14.34 -9.82
CA ILE A 248 -6.47 -14.27 -8.35
C ILE A 248 -7.84 -13.79 -7.85
N GLN A 249 -8.36 -12.69 -8.42
CA GLN A 249 -9.67 -12.16 -8.08
C GLN A 249 -10.81 -13.15 -8.33
N ARG A 250 -10.78 -13.88 -9.46
CA ARG A 250 -11.77 -14.91 -9.76
C ARG A 250 -11.74 -16.05 -8.74
N ALA A 251 -10.54 -16.52 -8.40
CA ALA A 251 -10.37 -17.59 -7.41
C ALA A 251 -10.91 -17.17 -6.03
N ARG A 252 -10.63 -15.92 -5.63
CA ARG A 252 -11.14 -15.33 -4.39
C ARG A 252 -12.67 -15.23 -4.38
N LYS A 253 -13.29 -14.74 -5.47
CA LYS A 253 -14.76 -14.69 -5.60
C LYS A 253 -15.40 -16.08 -5.51
N GLN A 254 -14.79 -17.08 -6.16
CA GLN A 254 -15.26 -18.47 -6.08
C GLN A 254 -15.19 -19.03 -4.66
N LEU A 255 -14.10 -18.78 -3.94
CA LEU A 255 -13.94 -19.21 -2.55
C LEU A 255 -14.97 -18.55 -1.63
N LEU A 256 -15.19 -17.24 -1.76
CA LEU A 256 -16.21 -16.52 -1.01
C LEU A 256 -17.62 -17.05 -1.27
N ALA A 257 -17.96 -17.30 -2.55
CA ALA A 257 -19.25 -17.89 -2.92
C ALA A 257 -19.42 -19.29 -2.29
N TYR A 258 -18.39 -20.13 -2.37
CA TYR A 258 -18.39 -21.45 -1.72
C TYR A 258 -18.58 -21.36 -0.20
N GLN A 259 -17.88 -20.45 0.48
CA GLN A 259 -18.02 -20.26 1.93
C GLN A 259 -19.41 -19.78 2.33
N ARG A 260 -20.05 -18.90 1.53
CA ARG A 260 -21.44 -18.47 1.77
C ARG A 260 -22.42 -19.62 1.61
N ILE A 261 -22.26 -20.43 0.56
CA ILE A 261 -23.08 -21.63 0.32
C ILE A 261 -22.89 -22.64 1.46
N LYS A 262 -21.65 -22.90 1.86
CA LYS A 262 -21.35 -23.82 2.97
C LYS A 262 -22.01 -23.37 4.28
N ARG A 263 -21.94 -22.08 4.61
CA ARG A 263 -22.62 -21.49 5.79
C ARG A 263 -24.14 -21.68 5.73
N PHE A 264 -24.74 -21.47 4.56
CA PHE A 264 -26.17 -21.68 4.35
C PHE A 264 -26.60 -23.14 4.64
N PHE A 265 -25.81 -24.11 4.20
CA PHE A 265 -26.09 -25.54 4.39
C PHE A 265 -25.67 -26.09 5.76
N SER A 266 -24.70 -25.48 6.45
CA SER A 266 -24.25 -25.91 7.78
C SER A 266 -25.12 -25.39 8.93
N GLY A 267 -26.25 -24.74 8.66
CA GLY A 267 -27.20 -24.25 9.69
C GLY A 267 -26.62 -23.18 10.64
N THR A 268 -25.44 -22.66 10.32
CA THR A 268 -24.74 -21.62 11.08
C THR A 268 -25.15 -20.28 10.46
N ARG A 269 -26.37 -19.82 10.82
CA ARG A 269 -26.83 -18.46 10.53
C ARG A 269 -26.20 -17.48 11.48
#